data_AF-A0A2R5GB49-F1
#
_entry.id   AF-A0A2R5GB49-F1
#
_cell.length_a   1.000
_cell.length_b   1.000
_cell.length_c   1.000
_cell.angle_alpha   90.00
_cell.angle_beta   90.00
_cell.angle_gamma   90.00
#
_symmetry.space_group_name_H-M   'P 1'
#
loop_
_entity.id
_entity.type
_entity.pdbx_description
1 polymer ?
#
loop_
_entity_poly.entity_id
_entity_poly.type
_entity_poly.pdbx_seq_one_letter_code
_entity_poly.pdbx_strand_id
1 'polypeptide(L)'
;MSTQAPNLPGFPVYGKRRQDFDTKAYAKAYAKANEKYDATCNSRLKAERDAAANEKADSTVVAIKTHFPCKNCWMVDRENYRPVKATGDIPKATHAIYMLRSPFDALLAEFNRLYSGSHTGSSSASSFQGSRWANFVQLKGESWAFHANYWLSQKDESVENLWRDERGIPVYLYYFENLVSNFKTEVVQILQQLRSIQGEENLPAPEIGLQCVLHERDGNFKRKAGKIFNPYTPEQVEYICEISRRFWNEEVWGPCNGQLQKERKLTTSRLPIDMQNNTQDET
;
A
#
# COMPACT_ATOMS: atom_id res chain seq x y z
N MET A 1 -3.67 -8.36 37.31
CA MET A 1 -3.76 -6.89 37.49
C MET A 1 -4.05 -6.27 36.13
N SER A 2 -5.27 -5.79 35.94
CA SER A 2 -5.69 -5.13 34.69
C SER A 2 -4.93 -3.81 34.55
N THR A 3 -4.05 -3.70 33.56
CA THR A 3 -3.40 -2.43 33.23
C THR A 3 -4.27 -1.77 32.16
N GLN A 4 -5.08 -0.80 32.56
CA GLN A 4 -5.78 0.05 31.61
C GLN A 4 -4.73 0.73 30.73
N ALA A 5 -4.84 0.53 29.41
CA ALA A 5 -4.04 1.30 28.46
C ALA A 5 -4.34 2.80 28.68
N PRO A 6 -3.33 3.68 28.62
CA PRO A 6 -3.58 5.11 28.74
C PRO A 6 -4.53 5.56 27.63
N ASN A 7 -5.54 6.37 27.99
CA ASN A 7 -6.42 7.04 27.03
C ASN A 7 -5.57 7.93 26.11
N LEU A 8 -5.29 7.45 24.91
CA LEU A 8 -4.67 8.24 23.85
C LEU A 8 -5.78 9.03 23.12
N PRO A 9 -5.52 10.28 22.72
CA PRO A 9 -6.47 11.04 21.92
C PRO A 9 -6.76 10.29 20.62
N GLY A 10 -8.04 10.15 20.29
CA GLY A 10 -8.48 9.42 19.10
C GLY A 10 -7.94 10.03 17.80
N PHE A 11 -7.56 9.18 16.86
CA PHE A 11 -7.26 9.60 15.50
C PHE A 11 -8.52 10.15 14.82
N PRO A 12 -8.43 11.22 14.03
CA PRO A 12 -9.56 11.64 13.21
C PRO A 12 -9.88 10.52 12.21
N VAL A 13 -11.11 10.02 12.29
CA VAL A 13 -11.73 9.20 11.25
C VAL A 13 -11.86 10.05 9.99
N TYR A 14 -11.51 9.47 8.84
CA TYR A 14 -11.59 10.11 7.54
C TYR A 14 -12.99 10.73 7.34
N GLY A 15 -13.06 12.02 6.97
CA GLY A 15 -14.33 12.72 6.68
C GLY A 15 -14.68 13.94 7.55
N LYS A 16 -13.88 14.27 8.57
CA LYS A 16 -13.95 15.59 9.23
C LYS A 16 -12.72 16.43 8.86
N ARG A 17 -12.96 17.71 8.53
CA ARG A 17 -11.94 18.73 8.23
C ARG A 17 -10.70 18.54 9.12
N ARG A 18 -9.51 18.57 8.50
CA ARG A 18 -8.21 18.64 9.18
C ARG A 18 -8.27 19.74 10.26
N GLN A 19 -8.55 19.37 11.50
CA GLN A 19 -8.29 20.19 12.67
C GLN A 19 -7.13 19.53 13.40
N ASP A 20 -5.99 20.21 13.32
CA ASP A 20 -4.88 20.23 14.28
C ASP A 20 -4.59 18.90 14.98
N PHE A 21 -4.06 17.94 14.21
CA PHE A 21 -3.34 16.81 14.81
C PHE A 21 -2.08 17.35 15.49
N ASP A 22 -2.11 17.47 16.82
CA ASP A 22 -0.96 17.93 17.61
C ASP A 22 0.15 16.88 17.61
N THR A 23 1.00 16.99 16.60
CA THR A 23 2.19 16.17 16.40
C THR A 23 3.16 16.19 17.58
N LYS A 24 3.19 17.26 18.40
CA LYS A 24 4.07 17.36 19.58
C LYS A 24 3.49 16.60 20.77
N ALA A 25 2.19 16.70 21.01
CA ALA A 25 1.52 15.89 22.03
C ALA A 25 1.62 14.39 21.72
N TYR A 26 1.45 14.01 20.44
CA TYR A 26 1.64 12.65 19.96
C TYR A 26 3.09 12.16 20.17
N ALA A 27 4.09 12.94 19.78
CA ALA A 27 5.51 12.58 19.94
C ALA A 27 5.91 12.39 21.41
N LYS A 28 5.35 13.18 22.33
CA LYS A 28 5.63 13.08 23.77
C LYS A 28 4.96 11.86 24.42
N ALA A 29 3.73 11.53 24.02
CA ALA A 29 3.05 10.30 24.43
C ALA A 29 3.78 9.05 23.89
N TYR A 30 4.26 9.13 22.64
CA TYR A 30 5.05 8.09 21.96
C TYR A 30 6.39 7.81 22.66
N ALA A 31 7.15 8.85 23.03
CA ALA A 31 8.43 8.69 23.72
C ALA A 31 8.28 8.03 25.10
N LYS A 32 7.21 8.34 25.84
CA LYS A 32 6.93 7.77 27.16
C LYS A 32 6.44 6.32 27.10
N ALA A 33 5.84 5.90 25.99
CA ALA A 33 5.47 4.50 25.75
C ALA A 33 6.68 3.64 25.34
N ASN A 34 7.68 4.19 24.66
CA ASN A 34 8.74 3.38 24.03
C ASN A 34 9.61 2.56 25.02
N GLU A 35 9.87 3.05 26.23
CA GLU A 35 10.83 2.42 27.16
C GLU A 35 10.28 1.16 27.86
N LYS A 36 8.96 0.98 27.89
CA LYS A 36 8.29 -0.19 28.50
C LYS A 36 7.80 -1.22 27.47
N TYR A 37 7.79 -0.86 26.17
CA TYR A 37 7.06 -1.59 25.12
C TYR A 37 7.94 -2.47 24.21
N ASP A 38 9.25 -2.23 24.11
CA ASP A 38 10.19 -3.10 23.37
C ASP A 38 10.24 -4.54 23.93
N ALA A 39 10.06 -4.67 25.25
CA ALA A 39 9.93 -5.98 25.90
C ALA A 39 8.63 -6.69 25.48
N THR A 40 7.54 -5.96 25.23
CA THR A 40 6.21 -6.52 24.95
C THR A 40 6.08 -7.00 23.50
N CYS A 41 6.62 -6.29 22.51
CA CYS A 41 6.60 -6.76 21.12
C CYS A 41 7.46 -8.02 20.97
N ASN A 42 8.68 -8.01 21.51
CA ASN A 42 9.57 -9.18 21.47
C ASN A 42 9.05 -10.37 22.29
N SER A 43 8.49 -10.14 23.48
CA SER A 43 7.92 -11.23 24.29
C SER A 43 6.67 -11.83 23.66
N ARG A 44 5.83 -11.01 23.01
CA ARG A 44 4.60 -11.46 22.36
C ARG A 44 4.88 -12.15 21.02
N LEU A 45 5.79 -11.62 20.20
CA LEU A 45 6.28 -12.31 19.00
C LEU A 45 6.96 -13.64 19.32
N LYS A 46 7.73 -13.70 20.41
CA LYS A 46 8.33 -14.94 20.91
C LYS A 46 7.26 -15.91 21.41
N ALA A 47 6.32 -15.45 22.24
CA ALA A 47 5.22 -16.29 22.72
C ALA A 47 4.31 -16.79 21.60
N GLU A 48 4.02 -15.99 20.58
CA GLU A 48 3.23 -16.39 19.40
C GLU A 48 4.00 -17.38 18.52
N ARG A 49 5.32 -17.21 18.34
CA ARG A 49 6.18 -18.20 17.68
C ARG A 49 6.24 -19.52 18.45
N ASP A 50 6.38 -19.45 19.77
CA ASP A 50 6.46 -20.61 20.65
C ASP A 50 5.09 -21.32 20.77
N ALA A 51 3.97 -20.58 20.70
CA ALA A 51 2.61 -21.13 20.65
C ALA A 51 2.30 -21.77 19.28
N ALA A 52 2.67 -21.11 18.17
CA ALA A 52 2.53 -21.67 16.82
C ALA A 52 3.38 -22.93 16.61
N ALA A 53 4.46 -23.10 17.37
CA ALA A 53 5.28 -24.31 17.37
C ALA A 53 4.68 -25.47 18.18
N ASN A 54 3.75 -25.20 19.10
CA ASN A 54 3.25 -26.18 20.08
C ASN A 54 1.74 -26.49 19.97
N GLU A 55 0.94 -25.67 19.30
CA GLU A 55 -0.45 -26.00 18.95
C GLU A 55 -0.54 -26.56 17.52
N LYS A 56 -1.40 -27.56 17.31
CA LYS A 56 -2.02 -27.78 16.00
C LYS A 56 -2.83 -26.52 15.70
N ALA A 57 -2.17 -25.52 15.10
CA ALA A 57 -2.73 -24.21 14.85
C ALA A 57 -4.16 -24.34 14.33
N ASP A 58 -5.10 -23.70 15.03
CA ASP A 58 -6.44 -23.54 14.49
C ASP A 58 -6.27 -22.90 13.11
N SER A 59 -6.65 -23.67 12.11
CA SER A 59 -6.17 -23.53 10.73
C SER A 59 -6.92 -22.45 9.95
N THR A 60 -7.30 -21.36 10.63
CA THR A 60 -7.97 -20.19 10.08
C THR A 60 -6.94 -19.32 9.37
N VAL A 61 -7.05 -19.25 8.05
CA VAL A 61 -6.18 -18.40 7.22
C VAL A 61 -6.54 -16.94 7.48
N VAL A 62 -5.65 -16.20 8.15
CA VAL A 62 -5.87 -14.80 8.54
C VAL A 62 -5.64 -13.82 7.38
N ALA A 63 -4.75 -14.16 6.44
CA ALA A 63 -4.45 -13.32 5.27
C ALA A 63 -3.94 -14.15 4.09
N ILE A 64 -4.30 -13.72 2.87
CA ILE A 64 -3.80 -14.30 1.63
C ILE A 64 -3.27 -13.19 0.73
N LYS A 65 -2.04 -13.35 0.25
CA LYS A 65 -1.45 -12.47 -0.77
C LYS A 65 -1.79 -13.02 -2.16
N THR A 66 -2.29 -12.16 -3.05
CA THR A 66 -2.49 -12.50 -4.48
C THR A 66 -2.07 -11.36 -5.40
N HIS A 67 -1.72 -11.71 -6.64
CA HIS A 67 -1.52 -10.79 -7.75
C HIS A 67 -2.50 -11.06 -8.91
N PHE A 68 -3.49 -11.95 -8.70
CA PHE A 68 -4.42 -12.38 -9.74
C PHE A 68 -5.82 -11.79 -9.53
N PRO A 69 -6.32 -11.00 -10.49
CA PRO A 69 -7.73 -10.65 -10.58
C PRO A 69 -8.43 -11.83 -11.25
N CYS A 70 -9.03 -12.72 -10.48
CA CYS A 70 -9.72 -13.84 -11.08
C CYS A 70 -10.92 -14.21 -10.23
N LYS A 71 -12.02 -14.41 -10.96
CA LYS A 71 -13.32 -14.82 -10.44
C LYS A 71 -13.22 -16.12 -9.61
N ASN A 72 -12.18 -16.94 -9.84
CA ASN A 72 -12.03 -18.30 -9.31
C ASN A 72 -10.68 -18.67 -8.64
N CYS A 73 -9.65 -17.82 -8.47
CA CYS A 73 -8.33 -18.33 -7.96
C CYS A 73 -8.23 -18.57 -6.44
N TRP A 74 -9.32 -18.49 -5.69
CA TRP A 74 -9.32 -18.80 -4.25
C TRP A 74 -9.47 -20.30 -3.96
N MET A 75 -9.26 -21.13 -4.98
CA MET A 75 -9.32 -22.59 -4.91
C MET A 75 -7.92 -23.12 -4.60
N VAL A 76 -7.56 -23.16 -3.31
CA VAL A 76 -6.29 -23.74 -2.85
C VAL A 76 -6.59 -25.15 -2.32
N ASP A 77 -6.16 -26.17 -3.06
CA ASP A 77 -5.95 -27.49 -2.47
C ASP A 77 -4.88 -27.35 -1.36
N ARG A 78 -5.22 -27.75 -0.12
CA ARG A 78 -4.33 -27.71 1.05
C ARG A 78 -3.03 -28.50 0.82
N GLU A 79 -3.01 -29.47 -0.09
CA GLU A 79 -1.84 -30.29 -0.36
C GLU A 79 -0.95 -29.77 -1.49
N ASN A 80 -1.47 -29.02 -2.48
CA ASN A 80 -0.74 -28.78 -3.74
C ASN A 80 -0.70 -27.35 -4.30
N TYR A 81 -1.35 -26.34 -3.70
CA TYR A 81 -1.33 -24.95 -4.20
C TYR A 81 -1.65 -24.80 -5.71
N ARG A 82 -2.48 -25.68 -6.28
CA ARG A 82 -2.93 -25.62 -7.69
C ARG A 82 -4.38 -25.13 -7.77
N PRO A 83 -4.76 -24.30 -8.76
CA PRO A 83 -6.15 -23.94 -8.99
C PRO A 83 -6.96 -25.17 -9.45
N VAL A 84 -7.91 -25.65 -8.66
CA VAL A 84 -8.78 -26.81 -8.98
C VAL A 84 -10.20 -26.34 -9.28
N LYS A 85 -10.86 -26.83 -10.34
CA LYS A 85 -12.29 -26.52 -10.63
C LYS A 85 -13.18 -26.83 -9.40
N ALA A 86 -13.96 -25.84 -8.97
CA ALA A 86 -14.81 -25.88 -7.78
C ALA A 86 -15.82 -27.04 -7.78
N THR A 87 -15.71 -27.92 -6.78
CA THR A 87 -16.76 -28.90 -6.42
C THR A 87 -17.17 -28.81 -4.94
N GLY A 88 -16.86 -27.70 -4.24
CA GLY A 88 -17.26 -27.49 -2.84
C GLY A 88 -17.25 -26.01 -2.39
N ASP A 89 -17.91 -25.75 -1.25
CA ASP A 89 -18.02 -24.43 -0.60
C ASP A 89 -16.70 -24.04 0.09
N ILE A 90 -15.85 -23.28 -0.61
CA ILE A 90 -14.63 -22.71 -0.05
C ILE A 90 -14.94 -21.32 0.55
N PRO A 91 -14.44 -20.98 1.75
CA PRO A 91 -14.64 -19.66 2.34
C PRO A 91 -14.13 -18.55 1.41
N LYS A 92 -15.03 -17.65 1.00
CA LYS A 92 -14.68 -16.47 0.22
C LYS A 92 -14.00 -15.45 1.13
N ALA A 93 -13.02 -14.72 0.61
CA ALA A 93 -12.49 -13.55 1.31
C ALA A 93 -13.63 -12.58 1.63
N THR A 94 -13.71 -12.11 2.87
CA THR A 94 -14.75 -11.17 3.31
C THR A 94 -14.39 -9.73 2.97
N HIS A 95 -13.10 -9.43 2.87
CA HIS A 95 -12.54 -8.11 2.58
C HIS A 95 -11.23 -8.26 1.80
N ALA A 96 -10.81 -7.18 1.14
CA ALA A 96 -9.49 -7.06 0.54
C ALA A 96 -8.82 -5.72 0.90
N ILE A 97 -7.49 -5.75 0.98
CA ILE A 97 -6.66 -4.55 1.02
C ILE A 97 -5.93 -4.52 -0.32
N TYR A 98 -6.13 -3.45 -1.09
CA TYR A 98 -5.53 -3.29 -2.41
C TYR A 98 -4.52 -2.15 -2.39
N MET A 99 -3.24 -2.49 -2.59
CA MET A 99 -2.14 -1.53 -2.70
C MET A 99 -1.90 -1.20 -4.17
N LEU A 100 -2.27 0.02 -4.58
CA LEU A 100 -2.11 0.51 -5.94
C LEU A 100 -0.87 1.41 -6.04
N ARG A 101 -0.15 1.30 -7.14
CA ARG A 101 1.03 2.13 -7.45
C ARG A 101 0.82 2.78 -8.80
N SER A 102 1.41 3.97 -9.00
CA SER A 102 1.43 4.66 -10.29
C SER A 102 1.78 3.67 -11.42
N PRO A 103 1.03 3.67 -12.54
CA PRO A 103 1.29 2.76 -13.65
C PRO A 103 2.70 2.97 -14.24
N PHE A 104 3.21 4.20 -14.29
CA PHE A 104 4.57 4.48 -14.74
C PHE A 104 5.62 3.79 -13.86
N ASP A 105 5.49 3.93 -12.54
CA ASP A 105 6.43 3.33 -11.60
C ASP A 105 6.29 1.80 -11.51
N ALA A 106 5.07 1.27 -11.68
CA ALA A 106 4.78 -0.16 -11.67
C ALA A 106 5.33 -0.87 -12.91
N LEU A 107 5.07 -0.33 -14.11
CA LEU A 107 5.55 -0.88 -15.38
C LEU A 107 7.08 -0.86 -15.44
N LEU A 108 7.72 0.24 -15.06
CA LEU A 108 9.17 0.33 -14.98
C LEU A 108 9.75 -0.70 -14.00
N ALA A 109 9.12 -0.88 -12.84
CA ALA A 109 9.58 -1.86 -11.85
C ALA A 109 9.47 -3.30 -12.36
N GLU A 110 8.35 -3.63 -13.03
CA GLU A 110 8.07 -4.96 -13.58
C GLU A 110 8.99 -5.29 -14.77
N PHE A 111 9.24 -4.33 -15.66
CA PHE A 111 10.18 -4.52 -16.77
C PHE A 111 11.57 -4.87 -16.25
N ASN A 112 12.06 -4.09 -15.30
CA ASN A 112 13.34 -4.38 -14.65
C ASN A 112 13.34 -5.79 -14.01
N ARG A 113 12.27 -6.18 -13.32
CA ARG A 113 12.16 -7.51 -12.70
C ARG A 113 12.26 -8.65 -13.73
N LEU A 114 11.63 -8.49 -14.89
CA LEU A 114 11.60 -9.53 -15.94
C LEU A 114 12.89 -9.58 -16.75
N TYR A 115 13.50 -8.43 -17.03
CA TYR A 115 14.55 -8.33 -18.05
C TYR A 115 15.94 -7.99 -17.50
N SER A 116 16.12 -7.80 -16.19
CA SER A 116 17.45 -7.58 -15.61
C SER A 116 18.18 -8.87 -15.21
N GLY A 117 17.57 -10.05 -15.42
CA GLY A 117 18.11 -11.33 -14.98
C GLY A 117 18.10 -11.55 -13.46
N SER A 118 17.43 -10.69 -12.69
CA SER A 118 17.31 -10.80 -11.22
C SER A 118 16.05 -10.09 -10.73
N HIS A 119 15.41 -10.63 -9.69
CA HIS A 119 14.22 -10.01 -9.08
C HIS A 119 14.45 -8.58 -8.59
N THR A 120 15.68 -8.22 -8.24
CA THR A 120 16.06 -6.90 -7.73
C THR A 120 17.00 -6.14 -8.67
N GLY A 121 17.29 -6.66 -9.87
CA GLY A 121 18.18 -6.01 -10.82
C GLY A 121 17.53 -4.82 -11.53
N SER A 122 18.35 -4.10 -12.31
CA SER A 122 17.93 -3.02 -13.20
C SER A 122 18.43 -3.32 -14.60
N SER A 123 17.60 -3.12 -15.61
CA SER A 123 17.97 -3.25 -17.01
C SER A 123 18.74 -2.02 -17.50
N SER A 124 19.57 -2.20 -18.53
CA SER A 124 20.28 -1.09 -19.18
C SER A 124 19.31 -0.14 -19.89
N ALA A 125 19.71 1.11 -20.12
CA ALA A 125 18.92 2.07 -20.89
C ALA A 125 18.56 1.55 -22.30
N SER A 126 19.47 0.80 -22.95
CA SER A 126 19.22 0.16 -24.25
C SER A 126 18.10 -0.89 -24.22
N SER A 127 17.80 -1.47 -23.05
CA SER A 127 16.71 -2.44 -22.92
C SER A 127 15.33 -1.80 -23.05
N PHE A 128 15.24 -0.48 -22.84
CA PHE A 128 14.01 0.31 -22.96
C PHE A 128 13.78 0.89 -24.35
N GLN A 129 14.50 0.38 -25.36
CA GLN A 129 14.39 0.85 -26.74
C GLN A 129 13.73 -0.20 -27.63
N GLY A 130 13.03 0.29 -28.67
CA GLY A 130 12.45 -0.54 -29.71
C GLY A 130 11.16 -1.28 -29.31
N SER A 131 10.75 -2.21 -30.18
CA SER A 131 9.45 -2.87 -30.12
C SER A 131 9.20 -3.68 -28.85
N ARG A 132 10.24 -4.22 -28.22
CA ARG A 132 10.10 -4.97 -26.96
C ARG A 132 9.52 -4.09 -25.85
N TRP A 133 10.09 -2.89 -25.66
CA TRP A 133 9.62 -1.96 -24.65
C TRP A 133 8.23 -1.44 -25.00
N ALA A 134 7.98 -1.05 -26.26
CA ALA A 134 6.68 -0.57 -26.70
C ALA A 134 5.57 -1.63 -26.48
N ASN A 135 5.80 -2.87 -26.92
CA ASN A 135 4.84 -3.98 -26.72
C ASN A 135 4.65 -4.29 -25.23
N PHE A 136 5.71 -4.20 -24.42
CA PHE A 136 5.61 -4.37 -22.98
C PHE A 136 4.71 -3.30 -22.35
N VAL A 137 4.92 -2.03 -22.69
CA VAL A 137 4.10 -0.92 -22.18
C VAL A 137 2.64 -1.12 -22.53
N GLN A 138 2.34 -1.52 -23.78
CA GLN A 138 0.98 -1.78 -24.21
C GLN A 138 0.34 -2.92 -23.40
N LEU A 139 0.94 -4.12 -23.45
CA LEU A 139 0.37 -5.33 -22.84
C LEU A 139 0.30 -5.26 -21.30
N LYS A 140 1.37 -4.77 -20.65
CA LYS A 140 1.39 -4.64 -19.20
C LYS A 140 0.62 -3.43 -18.71
N GLY A 141 0.51 -2.37 -19.52
CA GLY A 141 -0.38 -1.25 -19.27
C GLY A 141 -1.84 -1.72 -19.21
N GLU A 142 -2.31 -2.42 -20.25
CA GLU A 142 -3.65 -3.01 -20.28
C GLU A 142 -3.87 -3.94 -19.09
N SER A 143 -2.88 -4.81 -18.79
CA SER A 143 -2.96 -5.69 -17.64
C SER A 143 -3.06 -4.94 -16.30
N TRP A 144 -2.39 -3.79 -16.16
CA TRP A 144 -2.50 -2.93 -14.98
C TRP A 144 -3.90 -2.33 -14.88
N ALA A 145 -4.42 -1.79 -15.98
CA ALA A 145 -5.74 -1.16 -16.01
C ALA A 145 -6.86 -2.17 -15.75
N PHE A 146 -6.79 -3.35 -16.37
CA PHE A 146 -7.69 -4.46 -16.12
C PHE A 146 -7.64 -4.92 -14.66
N HIS A 147 -6.43 -5.03 -14.09
CA HIS A 147 -6.27 -5.40 -12.69
C HIS A 147 -6.89 -4.36 -11.75
N ALA A 148 -6.64 -3.06 -11.98
CA ALA A 148 -7.25 -1.99 -11.19
C ALA A 148 -8.78 -2.03 -11.31
N ASN A 149 -9.31 -2.21 -12.52
CA ASN A 149 -10.76 -2.30 -12.75
C ASN A 149 -11.41 -3.46 -12.01
N TYR A 150 -10.77 -4.62 -11.99
CA TYR A 150 -11.30 -5.79 -11.29
C TYR A 150 -11.48 -5.54 -9.79
N TRP A 151 -10.48 -4.93 -9.15
CA TRP A 151 -10.49 -4.67 -7.70
C TRP A 151 -11.26 -3.40 -7.32
N LEU A 152 -11.33 -2.43 -8.23
CA LEU A 152 -11.94 -1.11 -8.03
C LEU A 152 -13.15 -0.97 -8.97
N SER A 153 -14.05 -1.96 -8.94
CA SER A 153 -15.18 -2.04 -9.86
C SER A 153 -16.27 -1.02 -9.52
N GLN A 154 -16.54 -0.80 -8.23
CA GLN A 154 -17.51 0.21 -7.78
C GLN A 154 -16.95 0.97 -6.57
N LYS A 155 -16.90 2.30 -6.65
CA LYS A 155 -16.51 3.15 -5.53
C LYS A 155 -17.66 3.27 -4.54
N ASP A 156 -17.37 3.20 -3.25
CA ASP A 156 -18.31 3.59 -2.21
C ASP A 156 -18.16 5.09 -1.97
N GLU A 157 -19.20 5.87 -2.30
CA GLU A 157 -19.14 7.33 -2.17
C GLU A 157 -19.20 7.80 -0.70
N SER A 158 -19.56 6.92 0.24
CA SER A 158 -19.64 7.26 1.66
C SER A 158 -18.31 7.12 2.41
N VAL A 159 -17.37 6.35 1.85
CA VAL A 159 -16.07 6.09 2.45
C VAL A 159 -14.99 6.21 1.39
N GLU A 160 -14.13 7.23 1.52
CA GLU A 160 -13.22 7.67 0.45
C GLU A 160 -12.34 6.58 -0.17
N ASN A 161 -11.82 5.67 0.66
CA ASN A 161 -10.91 4.61 0.23
C ASN A 161 -11.58 3.24 0.07
N LEU A 162 -12.92 3.17 0.17
CA LEU A 162 -13.66 1.92 0.05
C LEU A 162 -14.20 1.74 -1.35
N TRP A 163 -13.96 0.56 -1.88
CA TRP A 163 -14.45 0.08 -3.16
C TRP A 163 -15.10 -1.29 -2.98
N ARG A 164 -15.70 -1.78 -4.06
CA ARG A 164 -16.07 -3.17 -4.23
C ARG A 164 -15.39 -3.72 -5.48
N ASP A 165 -14.89 -4.95 -5.37
CA ASP A 165 -14.41 -5.69 -6.54
C ASP A 165 -15.59 -6.17 -7.40
N GLU A 166 -15.29 -6.74 -8.56
CA GLU A 166 -16.28 -7.33 -9.49
C GLU A 166 -17.21 -8.39 -8.86
N ARG A 167 -16.91 -8.88 -7.65
CA ARG A 167 -17.70 -9.87 -6.92
C ARG A 167 -18.53 -9.24 -5.79
N GLY A 168 -18.39 -7.93 -5.57
CA GLY A 168 -19.05 -7.19 -4.49
C GLY A 168 -18.28 -7.20 -3.16
N ILE A 169 -17.07 -7.78 -3.11
CA ILE A 169 -16.26 -7.84 -1.88
C ILE A 169 -15.72 -6.44 -1.58
N PRO A 170 -15.86 -5.94 -0.33
CA PRO A 170 -15.24 -4.69 0.10
C PRO A 170 -13.72 -4.67 -0.12
N VAL A 171 -13.21 -3.60 -0.74
CA VAL A 171 -11.79 -3.39 -1.04
C VAL A 171 -11.35 -2.05 -0.48
N TYR A 172 -10.41 -2.07 0.46
CA TYR A 172 -9.76 -0.87 0.96
C TYR A 172 -8.55 -0.53 0.10
N LEU A 173 -8.64 0.58 -0.63
CA LEU A 173 -7.59 1.08 -1.52
C LEU A 173 -6.55 1.89 -0.72
N TYR A 174 -5.29 1.53 -0.90
CA TYR A 174 -4.15 2.31 -0.41
C TYR A 174 -3.18 2.57 -1.55
N TYR A 175 -2.51 3.72 -1.51
CA TYR A 175 -1.51 4.08 -2.52
C TYR A 175 -0.12 3.82 -2.00
N PHE A 176 0.70 3.14 -2.80
CA PHE A 176 2.10 2.89 -2.49
C PHE A 176 2.87 4.18 -2.26
N GLU A 177 2.55 5.24 -3.02
CA GLU A 177 3.19 6.54 -2.90
C GLU A 177 2.98 7.15 -1.52
N ASN A 178 1.76 7.06 -0.97
CA ASN A 178 1.43 7.50 0.38
C ASN A 178 2.14 6.64 1.43
N LEU A 179 2.19 5.32 1.23
CA LEU A 179 2.90 4.43 2.16
C LEU A 179 4.39 4.79 2.26
N VAL A 180 5.00 5.24 1.17
CA VAL A 180 6.41 5.67 1.16
C VAL A 180 6.60 7.08 1.71
N SER A 181 5.68 8.02 1.49
CA SER A 181 5.80 9.41 1.98
C SER A 181 5.36 9.57 3.43
N ASN A 182 4.32 8.85 3.84
CA ASN A 182 3.60 9.00 5.12
C ASN A 182 3.47 7.66 5.85
N PHE A 183 4.52 6.82 5.82
CA PHE A 183 4.51 5.43 6.30
C PHE A 183 3.77 5.19 7.62
N LYS A 184 4.07 5.98 8.67
CA LYS A 184 3.46 5.80 9.99
C LYS A 184 1.95 5.98 9.94
N THR A 185 1.47 7.02 9.26
CA THR A 185 0.06 7.34 9.12
C THR A 185 -0.67 6.24 8.35
N GLU A 186 -0.13 5.83 7.21
CA GLU A 186 -0.74 4.80 6.37
C GLU A 186 -0.79 3.44 7.08
N VAL A 187 0.28 3.07 7.79
CA VAL A 187 0.30 1.81 8.56
C VAL A 187 -0.73 1.84 9.69
N VAL A 188 -0.87 2.95 10.41
CA VAL A 188 -1.91 3.08 11.46
C VAL A 188 -3.30 2.91 10.86
N GLN A 189 -3.57 3.51 9.70
CA GLN A 189 -4.85 3.35 9.02
C GLN A 189 -5.11 1.90 8.60
N ILE A 190 -4.11 1.24 8.00
CA ILE A 190 -4.21 -0.18 7.64
C ILE A 190 -4.47 -1.05 8.88
N LEU A 191 -3.76 -0.82 9.98
CA LEU A 191 -3.95 -1.56 11.23
C LEU A 191 -5.33 -1.30 11.83
N GLN A 192 -5.81 -0.07 11.84
CA GLN A 192 -7.16 0.26 12.29
C GLN A 192 -8.23 -0.43 11.43
N GLN A 193 -8.00 -0.51 10.12
CA GLN A 193 -8.89 -1.19 9.20
C GLN A 193 -8.89 -2.71 9.41
N LEU A 194 -7.73 -3.31 9.67
CA LEU A 194 -7.63 -4.72 10.02
C LEU A 194 -8.35 -5.01 11.33
N ARG A 195 -8.24 -4.13 12.35
CA ARG A 195 -8.99 -4.23 13.61
C ARG A 195 -10.49 -4.22 13.38
N SER A 196 -11.02 -3.33 12.54
CA SER A 196 -12.46 -3.30 12.27
C SER A 196 -12.96 -4.51 11.48
N ILE A 197 -12.08 -5.17 10.69
CA ILE A 197 -12.41 -6.39 9.94
C ILE A 197 -12.39 -7.63 10.85
N GLN A 198 -11.35 -7.74 11.70
CA GLN A 198 -11.08 -8.93 12.50
C GLN A 198 -11.71 -8.88 13.90
N GLY A 199 -12.15 -7.71 14.37
CA GLY A 199 -12.58 -7.49 15.75
C GLY A 199 -11.49 -6.79 16.57
N GLU A 200 -11.90 -5.84 17.40
CA GLU A 200 -10.99 -5.01 18.20
C GLU A 200 -10.23 -5.79 19.27
N GLU A 201 -10.81 -6.89 19.72
CA GLU A 201 -10.30 -7.84 20.70
C GLU A 201 -9.23 -8.76 20.12
N ASN A 202 -9.24 -8.99 18.80
CA ASN A 202 -8.35 -9.94 18.12
C ASN A 202 -7.03 -9.32 17.67
N LEU A 203 -6.96 -8.00 17.61
CA LEU A 203 -5.78 -7.27 17.14
C LEU A 203 -5.36 -6.17 18.11
N PRO A 204 -4.05 -5.97 18.33
CA PRO A 204 -3.56 -4.91 19.21
C PRO A 204 -3.98 -3.54 18.70
N ALA A 205 -4.04 -2.56 19.60
CA ALA A 205 -4.25 -1.17 19.22
C ALA A 205 -3.25 -0.74 18.13
N PRO A 206 -3.65 0.07 17.13
CA PRO A 206 -2.81 0.39 15.97
C PRO A 206 -1.45 0.99 16.33
N GLU A 207 -1.37 1.74 17.42
CA GLU A 207 -0.14 2.38 17.90
C GLU A 207 0.88 1.34 18.39
N ILE A 208 0.39 0.26 19.01
CA ILE A 208 1.21 -0.87 19.44
C ILE A 208 1.66 -1.68 18.21
N GLY A 209 0.73 -1.97 17.29
CA GLY A 209 1.05 -2.66 16.04
C GLY A 209 2.06 -1.91 15.19
N LEU A 210 1.96 -0.58 15.13
CA LEU A 210 2.89 0.29 14.41
C LEU A 210 4.33 0.12 14.90
N GLN A 211 4.57 -0.04 16.21
CA GLN A 211 5.93 -0.24 16.71
C GLN A 211 6.54 -1.53 16.19
N CYS A 212 5.78 -2.63 16.21
CA CYS A 212 6.24 -3.92 15.68
C CYS A 212 6.55 -3.81 14.17
N VAL A 213 5.70 -3.12 13.41
CA VAL A 213 5.94 -2.87 11.98
C VAL A 213 7.16 -1.98 11.74
N LEU A 214 7.42 -0.99 12.60
CA LEU A 214 8.59 -0.12 12.49
C LEU A 214 9.89 -0.87 12.79
N HIS A 215 9.87 -1.81 13.73
CA HIS A 215 11.03 -2.65 14.05
C HIS A 215 11.40 -3.57 12.87
N GLU A 216 10.41 -4.11 12.17
CA GLU A 216 10.57 -5.05 11.05
C GLU A 216 10.30 -4.39 9.67
N ARG A 217 10.44 -3.06 9.58
CA ARG A 217 10.03 -2.29 8.40
C ARG A 217 10.70 -2.76 7.11
N ASP A 218 11.94 -3.18 7.23
CA ASP A 218 12.86 -3.31 6.13
C ASP A 218 13.07 -4.78 5.73
N GLY A 219 12.32 -5.23 4.73
CA GLY A 219 12.47 -6.58 4.19
C GLY A 219 13.71 -6.78 3.30
N ASN A 220 14.01 -8.04 2.99
CA ASN A 220 15.23 -8.46 2.26
C ASN A 220 15.23 -8.16 0.74
N PHE A 221 14.06 -7.91 0.14
CA PHE A 221 13.93 -7.71 -1.31
C PHE A 221 14.00 -6.23 -1.68
N LYS A 222 15.23 -5.69 -1.73
CA LYS A 222 15.49 -4.29 -2.10
C LYS A 222 16.38 -4.18 -3.34
N ARG A 223 15.93 -3.41 -4.33
CA ARG A 223 16.79 -2.97 -5.44
C ARG A 223 17.75 -1.91 -4.91
N LYS A 224 19.04 -2.04 -5.24
CA LYS A 224 20.05 -1.01 -4.89
C LYS A 224 19.65 0.33 -5.50
N ALA A 225 19.86 1.41 -4.75
CA ALA A 225 19.59 2.75 -5.25
C ALA A 225 20.48 3.03 -6.48
N GLY A 226 19.86 3.16 -7.64
CA GLY A 226 20.52 3.52 -8.89
C GLY A 226 19.86 4.74 -9.52
N LYS A 227 20.53 5.30 -10.54
CA LYS A 227 19.99 6.38 -11.36
C LYS A 227 18.74 5.85 -12.06
N ILE A 228 17.58 6.44 -11.75
CA ILE A 228 16.34 6.09 -12.42
C ILE A 228 16.32 6.84 -13.75
N PHE A 229 16.23 6.09 -14.84
CA PHE A 229 15.99 6.61 -16.17
C PHE A 229 14.50 6.52 -16.44
N ASN A 230 13.90 7.59 -16.95
CA ASN A 230 12.52 7.60 -17.41
C ASN A 230 12.49 7.21 -18.90
N PRO A 231 11.99 6.00 -19.23
CA PRO A 231 12.04 5.48 -20.60
C PRO A 231 10.81 5.84 -21.45
N TYR A 232 9.83 6.56 -20.91
CA TYR A 232 8.55 6.76 -21.59
C TYR A 232 8.67 7.82 -22.69
N THR A 233 8.22 7.47 -23.89
CA THR A 233 8.00 8.47 -24.95
C THR A 233 6.69 9.23 -24.71
N PRO A 234 6.49 10.42 -25.31
CA PRO A 234 5.23 11.16 -25.18
C PRO A 234 4.00 10.33 -25.54
N GLU A 235 4.08 9.50 -26.58
CA GLU A 235 2.98 8.64 -27.03
C GLU A 235 2.67 7.55 -25.99
N GLN A 236 3.70 7.00 -25.35
CA GLN A 236 3.52 6.04 -24.26
C GLN A 236 2.92 6.69 -23.02
N VAL A 237 3.28 7.94 -22.73
CA VAL A 237 2.68 8.72 -21.64
C VAL A 237 1.20 8.93 -21.90
N GLU A 238 0.83 9.42 -23.08
CA GLU A 238 -0.56 9.62 -23.48
C GLU A 238 -1.37 8.33 -23.37
N TYR A 239 -0.83 7.23 -23.92
CA TYR A 239 -1.45 5.91 -23.84
C TYR A 239 -1.68 5.47 -22.39
N ILE A 240 -0.64 5.52 -21.53
CA ILE A 240 -0.75 5.13 -20.12
C ILE A 240 -1.79 6.00 -19.39
N CYS A 241 -1.82 7.30 -19.67
CA CYS A 241 -2.80 8.22 -19.09
C CYS A 241 -4.22 7.89 -19.51
N GLU A 242 -4.43 7.50 -20.77
CA GLU A 242 -5.75 7.09 -21.27
C GLU A 242 -6.25 5.83 -20.54
N ILE A 243 -5.47 4.75 -20.53
CA ILE A 243 -5.88 3.47 -19.93
C ILE A 243 -6.03 3.54 -18.41
N SER A 244 -5.36 4.48 -17.76
CA SER A 244 -5.41 4.65 -16.30
C SER A 244 -6.36 5.74 -15.84
N ARG A 245 -6.97 6.51 -16.76
CA ARG A 245 -7.80 7.70 -16.46
C ARG A 245 -8.81 7.48 -15.34
N ARG A 246 -9.50 6.33 -15.36
CA ARG A 246 -10.53 5.99 -14.36
C ARG A 246 -9.99 5.90 -12.92
N PHE A 247 -8.74 5.47 -12.76
CA PHE A 247 -8.12 5.22 -11.45
C PHE A 247 -7.04 6.25 -11.11
N TRP A 248 -6.85 7.24 -11.99
CA TRP A 248 -5.85 8.27 -11.78
C TRP A 248 -6.24 9.17 -10.62
N ASN A 249 -5.33 9.33 -9.66
CA ASN A 249 -5.52 10.21 -8.52
C ASN A 249 -4.46 11.32 -8.58
N GLU A 250 -4.88 12.52 -9.01
CA GLU A 250 -3.99 13.67 -9.16
C GLU A 250 -3.44 14.17 -7.82
N GLU A 251 -4.15 13.99 -6.71
CA GLU A 251 -3.65 14.37 -5.38
C GLU A 251 -2.46 13.52 -4.94
N VAL A 252 -2.45 12.24 -5.35
CA VAL A 252 -1.38 11.29 -5.00
C VAL A 252 -0.25 11.29 -6.03
N TRP A 253 -0.59 11.33 -7.33
CA TRP A 253 0.37 11.16 -8.42
C TRP A 253 0.68 12.44 -9.20
N GLY A 254 -0.01 13.55 -8.91
CA GLY A 254 0.08 14.77 -9.71
C GLY A 254 -0.58 14.62 -11.09
N PRO A 255 -0.36 15.58 -12.01
CA PRO A 255 -0.86 15.49 -13.36
C PRO A 255 -0.29 14.25 -14.07
N CYS A 256 -1.09 13.62 -14.91
CA CYS A 256 -0.64 12.47 -15.69
C CYS A 256 0.29 12.93 -16.82
N ASN A 257 1.60 12.92 -16.56
CA ASN A 257 2.63 13.46 -17.46
C ASN A 257 3.87 12.56 -17.57
N GLY A 258 3.78 11.30 -17.14
CA GLY A 258 4.89 10.35 -17.20
C GLY A 258 5.98 10.53 -16.15
N GLN A 259 5.84 11.49 -15.23
CA GLN A 259 6.81 11.65 -14.15
C GLN A 259 6.84 10.42 -13.25
N LEU A 260 8.04 10.04 -12.83
CA LEU A 260 8.26 8.95 -11.87
C LEU A 260 8.18 9.48 -10.43
N GLN A 261 7.90 8.60 -9.48
CA GLN A 261 7.76 8.98 -8.06
C GLN A 261 8.97 9.76 -7.52
N LYS A 262 10.18 9.37 -7.91
CA LYS A 262 11.40 10.08 -7.49
C LYS A 262 11.52 11.47 -8.09
N GLU A 263 11.02 11.68 -9.31
CA GLU A 263 11.03 12.98 -9.99
C GLU A 263 10.04 13.93 -9.31
N ARG A 264 8.85 13.43 -8.95
CA ARG A 264 7.84 14.20 -8.19
C ARG A 264 8.39 14.75 -6.87
N LYS A 265 9.08 13.91 -6.09
CA LYS A 265 9.68 14.32 -4.80
C LYS A 265 10.75 15.41 -4.95
N LEU A 266 11.51 15.40 -6.05
CA LEU A 266 12.53 16.42 -6.32
C LEU A 266 11.92 17.78 -6.70
N THR A 267 10.73 17.79 -7.30
CA THR A 267 10.01 19.02 -7.63
C THR A 267 9.43 19.68 -6.39
N THR A 268 8.81 18.90 -5.48
CA THR A 268 8.26 19.43 -4.22
C THR A 268 9.35 19.94 -3.28
N SER A 269 10.54 19.33 -3.27
CA SER A 269 11.68 19.79 -2.46
C SER A 269 12.40 21.04 -3.01
N ARG A 270 12.03 21.51 -4.21
CA ARG A 270 12.64 22.70 -4.86
C ARG A 270 11.76 23.94 -4.81
N LEU A 271 10.55 23.86 -4.27
CA LEU A 271 9.74 25.04 -4.00
C LEU A 271 10.19 25.62 -2.65
N PRO A 272 10.76 26.84 -2.61
CA PRO A 272 10.96 27.54 -1.35
C PRO A 272 9.59 27.77 -0.72
N ILE A 273 9.44 27.31 0.52
CA ILE A 273 8.41 27.83 1.41
C ILE A 273 8.88 29.24 1.78
N ASP A 274 8.53 30.24 0.97
CA ASP A 274 8.38 31.63 1.43
C ASP A 274 7.81 32.53 0.34
N MET A 275 6.98 33.47 0.81
CA MET A 275 6.43 34.65 0.12
C MET A 275 5.12 34.51 -0.66
N GLN A 276 4.03 34.17 0.04
CA GLN A 276 2.75 34.84 -0.16
C GLN A 276 2.07 35.01 1.20
N ASN A 277 2.29 36.15 1.86
CA ASN A 277 1.39 36.87 2.77
C ASN A 277 2.17 37.86 3.64
N ASN A 278 2.49 39.05 3.10
CA ASN A 278 2.26 40.31 3.81
C ASN A 278 2.63 41.51 2.92
N THR A 279 1.65 41.98 2.14
CA THR A 279 1.56 43.39 1.74
C THR A 279 0.08 43.70 1.54
N GLN A 280 -0.63 43.82 2.64
CA GLN A 280 -1.76 44.73 2.79
C GLN A 280 -1.72 45.22 4.24
N ASP A 281 -1.04 46.35 4.44
CA ASP A 281 -1.60 47.38 5.31
C ASP A 281 -1.35 48.72 4.63
N GLU A 282 -2.48 49.39 4.43
CA GLU A 282 -2.67 50.61 3.69
C GLU A 282 -2.19 51.83 4.50
N THR A 283 -2.00 52.89 3.73
CA THR A 283 -1.99 54.31 4.11
C THR A 283 -2.98 54.70 5.21
#